data_AF-A0A226EA64-F1
#
_entry.id   AF-A0A226EA64-F1
#
_cell.length_a   1.000
_cell.length_b   1.000
_cell.length_c   1.000
_cell.angle_alpha   90.00
_cell.angle_beta   90.00
_cell.angle_gamma   90.00
#
_symmetry.space_group_name_H-M   'P 1'
#
loop_
_entity.id
_entity.type
_entity.pdbx_description
1 polymer ?
#
loop_
_entity_poly.entity_id
_entity_poly.type
_entity_poly.pdbx_seq_one_letter_code
_entity_poly.pdbx_strand_id
1 'polypeptide(L)'
;MIVRVLIPLLKRYLNLAKRFSASYFEWDENKGKIVLRDVKHHGKVKAWLLLHIVYVVLQTLLICFGEFDLVEKSSAGMILGLYILCLILRFETYIDLVPMELNNRSISQNYDAFGREVSERIPAKFEMAIKHLCNFFGLSCILDPLFIAILIVFIPCRTPLLGPMLICNQKMVSTISTLVVALIEYIIACSIFMGTFQYSAFSLVTGILILHTECKSFFLDRRLNSVEKWLRNYRELQVLEKILNSALRERILPAIILVLPVSQILSCLVFVILLKDSKVISSAMFFIFYLECLGVTMLILSFAANMFVKTGKWVSQLSPGQSKTHRRIVKSLQPVKVQFGNNFVDALTPLVFQQFCATQTASLLVLKYKL
;
A
#
# COMPACT_ATOMS: atom_id res chain seq x y z
N MET A 1 7.18 7.84 19.26
CA MET A 1 6.26 6.77 19.71
C MET A 1 5.94 5.77 18.59
N ILE A 2 5.31 6.17 17.48
CA ILE A 2 5.01 5.27 16.33
C ILE A 2 6.24 4.51 15.83
N VAL A 3 7.40 5.17 15.80
CA VAL A 3 8.69 4.58 15.45
C VAL A 3 9.00 3.30 16.27
N ARG A 4 8.66 3.27 17.56
CA ARG A 4 8.86 2.10 18.42
C ARG A 4 8.00 0.91 18.00
N VAL A 5 6.81 1.17 17.47
CA VAL A 5 5.91 0.15 16.92
C VAL A 5 6.41 -0.32 15.55
N LEU A 6 6.91 0.60 14.73
CA LEU A 6 7.33 0.31 13.36
C LEU A 6 8.66 -0.45 13.27
N ILE A 7 9.65 -0.12 14.11
CA ILE A 7 10.99 -0.72 14.02
C ILE A 7 10.95 -2.26 14.11
N PRO A 8 10.32 -2.90 15.10
CA PRO A 8 10.27 -4.36 15.17
C PRO A 8 9.60 -5.00 13.94
N LEU A 9 8.57 -4.34 13.41
CA LEU A 9 7.84 -4.81 12.23
C LEU A 9 8.68 -4.70 10.97
N LEU A 10 9.38 -3.58 10.82
CA LEU A 10 10.31 -3.34 9.72
C LEU A 10 11.47 -4.33 9.76
N LYS A 11 12.08 -4.58 10.93
CA LYS A 11 13.13 -5.60 11.09
C LYS A 11 12.65 -6.98 10.67
N ARG A 12 11.47 -7.39 11.17
CA ARG A 12 10.85 -8.69 10.83
C ARG A 12 10.61 -8.80 9.34
N TYR A 13 10.05 -7.76 8.73
CA TYR A 13 9.81 -7.71 7.29
C TYR A 13 11.10 -7.78 6.48
N LEU A 14 12.11 -6.92 6.77
CA LEU A 14 13.36 -6.90 6.01
C LEU A 14 14.10 -8.24 6.11
N ASN A 15 14.01 -8.92 7.25
CA ASN A 15 14.56 -10.26 7.41
C ASN A 15 13.81 -11.29 6.53
N LEU A 16 12.48 -11.22 6.46
CA LEU A 16 11.68 -12.07 5.56
C LEU A 16 11.97 -11.75 4.09
N ALA A 17 11.97 -10.47 3.70
CA ALA A 17 12.27 -10.03 2.34
C ALA A 17 13.69 -10.44 1.90
N LYS A 18 14.64 -10.48 2.84
CA LYS A 18 16.00 -10.98 2.61
C LYS A 18 16.01 -12.45 2.20
N ARG A 19 15.15 -13.30 2.78
CA ARG A 19 15.04 -14.73 2.42
C ARG A 19 14.54 -14.92 0.99
N PHE A 20 13.55 -14.13 0.57
CA PHE A 20 12.97 -14.19 -0.78
C PHE A 20 13.74 -13.38 -1.83
N SER A 21 14.82 -12.69 -1.45
CA SER A 21 15.51 -11.73 -2.33
C SER A 21 14.55 -10.70 -2.93
N ALA A 22 13.60 -10.23 -2.12
CA ALA A 22 12.49 -9.37 -2.56
C ALA A 22 12.77 -7.87 -2.35
N SER A 23 13.86 -7.51 -1.66
CA SER A 23 14.20 -6.13 -1.30
C SER A 23 15.69 -5.83 -1.52
N TYR A 24 15.98 -4.61 -1.99
CA TYR A 24 17.35 -4.06 -2.09
C TYR A 24 17.91 -3.62 -0.74
N PHE A 25 17.09 -3.60 0.30
CA PHE A 25 17.41 -2.99 1.58
C PHE A 25 17.54 -4.05 2.69
N GLU A 26 18.40 -3.78 3.66
CA GLU A 26 18.47 -4.53 4.91
C GLU A 26 18.61 -3.61 6.12
N TRP A 27 18.34 -4.16 7.30
CA TRP A 27 18.51 -3.43 8.55
C TRP A 27 19.96 -3.59 9.05
N ASP A 28 20.64 -2.47 9.28
CA ASP A 28 21.97 -2.44 9.88
C ASP A 28 21.83 -2.20 11.39
N GLU A 29 22.08 -3.24 12.19
CA GLU A 29 21.97 -3.15 13.65
C GLU A 29 22.99 -2.19 14.26
N ASN A 30 24.20 -2.07 13.67
CA ASN A 30 25.24 -1.19 14.18
C ASN A 30 24.89 0.27 13.95
N LYS A 31 24.27 0.58 12.82
CA LYS A 31 23.85 1.95 12.47
C LYS A 31 22.43 2.29 12.91
N GLY A 32 21.65 1.30 13.37
CA GLY A 32 20.24 1.47 13.74
C GLY A 32 19.38 2.02 12.61
N LYS A 33 19.68 1.67 11.35
CA LYS A 33 18.98 2.21 10.16
C LYS A 33 18.93 1.21 9.02
N ILE A 34 18.08 1.49 8.05
CA ILE A 34 18.01 0.76 6.79
C ILE A 34 19.20 1.16 5.92
N VAL A 35 19.87 0.17 5.33
CA VAL A 35 20.99 0.37 4.39
C VAL A 35 20.75 -0.39 3.11
N LEU A 36 21.43 0.04 2.04
CA LEU A 36 21.47 -0.69 0.78
C LEU A 36 22.31 -1.96 0.93
N ARG A 37 21.86 -3.04 0.30
CA ARG A 37 22.56 -4.33 0.29
C ARG A 37 23.72 -4.35 -0.71
N ASP A 38 24.42 -5.47 -0.72
CA ASP A 38 25.51 -5.74 -1.64
C ASP A 38 25.01 -5.89 -3.09
N VAL A 39 25.87 -5.50 -4.04
CA VAL A 39 25.56 -5.48 -5.48
C VAL A 39 25.18 -6.87 -6.01
N LYS A 40 25.70 -7.96 -5.43
CA LYS A 40 25.35 -9.32 -5.86
C LYS A 40 23.88 -9.63 -5.53
N HIS A 41 23.37 -9.11 -4.40
CA HIS A 41 21.96 -9.25 -4.06
C HIS A 41 21.05 -8.50 -5.04
N HIS A 42 21.49 -7.35 -5.57
CA HIS A 42 20.71 -6.59 -6.54
C HIS A 42 20.42 -7.40 -7.81
N GLY A 43 21.38 -8.20 -8.27
CA GLY A 43 21.18 -9.12 -9.39
C GLY A 43 20.05 -10.13 -9.15
N LYS A 44 19.94 -10.66 -7.92
CA LYS A 44 18.87 -11.60 -7.54
C LYS A 44 17.50 -10.92 -7.51
N VAL A 45 17.41 -9.73 -6.93
CA VAL A 45 16.16 -8.96 -6.91
C VAL A 45 15.68 -8.65 -8.33
N LYS A 46 16.60 -8.25 -9.23
CA LYS A 46 16.29 -8.01 -10.65
C LYS A 46 15.86 -9.27 -11.39
N ALA A 47 16.47 -10.43 -11.10
CA ALA A 47 16.04 -11.70 -11.68
C ALA A 47 14.59 -12.06 -11.28
N TRP A 48 14.23 -11.86 -10.00
CA TRP A 48 12.85 -12.03 -9.54
C TRP A 48 11.88 -11.03 -10.17
N LEU A 49 12.31 -9.79 -10.40
CA LEU A 49 11.50 -8.80 -11.11
C LEU A 49 11.27 -9.22 -12.57
N LEU A 50 12.29 -9.72 -13.26
CA LEU A 50 12.15 -10.23 -14.63
C LEU A 50 11.19 -11.42 -14.67
N LEU A 51 11.32 -12.36 -13.74
CA LEU A 51 10.39 -13.48 -13.61
C LEU A 51 8.94 -12.99 -13.40
N HIS A 52 8.74 -11.96 -12.57
CA HIS A 52 7.42 -11.36 -12.35
C HIS A 52 6.86 -10.72 -13.63
N ILE A 53 7.68 -10.03 -14.43
CA ILE A 53 7.26 -9.48 -15.73
C ILE A 53 6.80 -10.60 -16.66
N VAL A 54 7.59 -11.66 -16.80
CA VAL A 54 7.24 -12.82 -17.63
C VAL A 54 5.93 -13.44 -17.13
N TYR A 55 5.77 -13.58 -15.81
CA TYR A 55 4.56 -14.11 -15.19
C TYR A 55 3.33 -13.28 -15.57
N VAL A 56 3.37 -11.96 -15.39
CA VAL A 56 2.25 -11.05 -15.71
C VAL A 56 1.92 -11.09 -17.20
N VAL A 57 2.92 -11.12 -18.08
CA VAL A 57 2.70 -11.21 -19.54
C VAL A 57 2.01 -12.53 -19.89
N LEU A 58 2.52 -13.66 -19.41
CA LEU A 58 1.90 -14.97 -19.67
C LEU A 58 0.46 -15.02 -19.14
N GLN A 59 0.23 -14.51 -17.92
CA GLN A 59 -1.09 -14.50 -17.31
C GLN A 59 -2.07 -13.62 -18.11
N THR A 60 -1.60 -12.46 -18.60
CA THR A 60 -2.39 -11.58 -19.48
C THR A 60 -2.78 -12.29 -20.77
N LEU A 61 -1.81 -12.92 -21.45
CA LEU A 61 -2.06 -13.65 -22.69
C LEU A 61 -3.08 -14.78 -22.48
N LEU A 62 -2.95 -15.55 -21.41
CA LEU A 62 -3.91 -16.62 -21.11
C LEU A 62 -5.32 -16.06 -20.86
N ILE A 63 -5.46 -14.98 -20.09
CA ILE A 63 -6.77 -14.38 -19.81
C ILE A 63 -7.41 -13.81 -21.09
N CYS A 64 -6.61 -13.18 -21.96
CA CYS A 64 -7.09 -12.58 -23.20
C CYS A 64 -7.54 -13.62 -24.23
N PHE A 65 -6.79 -14.71 -24.38
CA PHE A 65 -7.07 -15.74 -25.40
C PHE A 65 -7.89 -16.93 -24.89
N GLY A 66 -8.10 -17.03 -23.57
CA GLY A 66 -8.87 -18.10 -22.96
C GLY A 66 -10.39 -17.89 -23.00
N GLU A 67 -11.10 -18.98 -23.26
CA GLU A 67 -12.56 -19.06 -23.20
C GLU A 67 -13.00 -19.30 -21.75
N PHE A 68 -13.13 -18.21 -20.99
CA PHE A 68 -13.58 -18.25 -19.60
C PHE A 68 -14.95 -17.59 -19.44
N ASP A 69 -15.71 -18.07 -18.46
CA ASP A 69 -16.95 -17.41 -18.06
C ASP A 69 -16.66 -16.04 -17.41
N LEU A 70 -17.70 -15.23 -17.22
CA LEU A 70 -17.53 -13.89 -16.65
C LEU A 70 -16.92 -13.92 -15.23
N VAL A 71 -17.26 -14.92 -14.41
CA VAL A 71 -16.80 -14.99 -13.02
C VAL A 71 -15.32 -15.32 -12.98
N GLU A 72 -14.89 -16.27 -13.80
CA GLU A 72 -13.51 -16.68 -13.98
C GLU A 72 -12.68 -15.54 -14.58
N LYS A 73 -13.16 -14.88 -15.65
CA LYS A 73 -12.49 -13.68 -16.21
C LYS A 73 -12.37 -12.55 -15.19
N SER A 74 -13.42 -12.31 -14.39
CA SER A 74 -13.41 -11.23 -13.39
C SER A 74 -12.46 -11.55 -12.23
N SER A 75 -12.46 -12.80 -11.76
CA SER A 75 -11.54 -13.30 -10.74
C SER A 75 -10.09 -13.23 -11.22
N ALA A 76 -9.86 -13.58 -12.49
CA ALA A 76 -8.54 -13.53 -13.10
C ALA A 76 -8.06 -12.12 -13.40
N GLY A 77 -8.93 -11.25 -13.88
CA GLY A 77 -8.65 -9.83 -14.05
C GLY A 77 -8.30 -9.15 -12.72
N MET A 78 -8.96 -9.54 -11.62
CA MET A 78 -8.65 -9.02 -10.29
C MET A 78 -7.24 -9.43 -9.83
N ILE A 79 -6.89 -10.72 -9.92
CA ILE A 79 -5.56 -11.21 -9.51
C ILE A 79 -4.46 -10.66 -10.44
N LEU A 80 -4.71 -10.62 -11.75
CA LEU A 80 -3.82 -9.98 -12.71
C LEU A 80 -3.62 -8.49 -12.37
N GLY A 81 -4.69 -7.76 -12.08
CA GLY A 81 -4.64 -6.36 -11.67
C GLY A 81 -3.74 -6.19 -10.45
N LEU A 82 -3.90 -7.04 -9.43
CA LEU A 82 -3.04 -7.03 -8.26
C LEU A 82 -1.57 -7.30 -8.60
N TYR A 83 -1.27 -8.27 -9.46
CA TYR A 83 0.11 -8.54 -9.90
C TYR A 83 0.69 -7.39 -10.73
N ILE A 84 -0.12 -6.74 -11.57
CA ILE A 84 0.27 -5.51 -12.27
C ILE A 84 0.58 -4.39 -11.28
N LEU A 85 -0.24 -4.19 -10.24
CA LEU A 85 0.04 -3.22 -9.18
C LEU A 85 1.36 -3.54 -8.48
N CYS A 86 1.55 -4.78 -8.06
CA CYS A 86 2.79 -5.25 -7.48
C CYS A 86 3.98 -5.02 -8.40
N LEU A 87 3.80 -5.22 -9.70
CA LEU A 87 4.84 -5.02 -10.70
C LEU A 87 5.16 -3.53 -10.81
N ILE A 88 4.18 -2.66 -11.00
CA ILE A 88 4.37 -1.19 -11.08
C ILE A 88 5.10 -0.66 -9.84
N LEU A 89 4.71 -1.12 -8.65
CA LEU A 89 5.33 -0.70 -7.40
C LEU A 89 6.79 -1.16 -7.27
N ARG A 90 7.11 -2.36 -7.76
CA ARG A 90 8.46 -2.92 -7.73
C ARG A 90 9.32 -2.52 -8.93
N PHE A 91 8.72 -1.97 -9.98
CA PHE A 91 9.41 -1.67 -11.22
C PHE A 91 10.30 -0.45 -10.99
N GLU A 92 11.58 -0.71 -10.79
CA GLU A 92 12.61 0.31 -10.67
C GLU A 92 13.73 0.02 -11.67
N THR A 93 13.94 0.96 -12.60
CA THR A 93 15.10 0.95 -13.49
C THR A 93 16.38 1.26 -12.70
N TYR A 94 16.27 2.18 -11.75
CA TYR A 94 17.29 2.56 -10.76
C TYR A 94 16.72 2.40 -9.36
N ILE A 95 17.56 1.97 -8.40
CA ILE A 95 17.13 1.76 -7.01
C ILE A 95 16.72 3.11 -6.43
N ASP A 96 15.46 3.25 -6.07
CA ASP A 96 14.94 4.49 -5.47
C ASP A 96 15.28 4.52 -3.99
N LEU A 97 16.19 5.42 -3.60
CA LEU A 97 16.62 5.58 -2.22
C LEU A 97 15.65 6.45 -1.41
N VAL A 98 14.77 7.22 -2.04
CA VAL A 98 13.91 8.19 -1.34
C VAL A 98 12.94 7.53 -0.36
N PRO A 99 12.25 6.42 -0.69
CA PRO A 99 11.40 5.70 0.26
C PRO A 99 12.19 5.15 1.45
N MET A 100 13.44 4.72 1.24
CA MET A 100 14.33 4.29 2.31
C MET A 100 14.74 5.46 3.20
N GLU A 101 15.10 6.60 2.62
CA GLU A 101 15.46 7.82 3.36
C GLU A 101 14.30 8.37 4.19
N LEU A 102 13.08 8.33 3.65
CA LEU A 102 11.85 8.67 4.38
C LEU A 102 11.72 7.82 5.64
N ASN A 103 11.89 6.51 5.52
CA ASN A 103 11.84 5.58 6.65
C ASN A 103 13.00 5.82 7.63
N ASN A 104 14.23 5.96 7.13
CA ASN A 104 15.41 6.22 7.96
C ASN A 104 15.30 7.53 8.73
N ARG A 105 14.81 8.60 8.12
CA ARG A 105 14.59 9.88 8.79
C ARG A 105 13.61 9.73 9.93
N SER A 106 12.55 8.97 9.70
CA SER A 106 11.51 8.69 10.69
C SER A 106 12.02 7.81 11.83
N ILE A 107 13.00 6.96 11.56
CA ILE A 107 13.60 6.03 12.54
C ILE A 107 14.80 6.61 13.28
N SER A 108 15.47 7.60 12.69
CA SER A 108 16.74 8.14 13.19
C SER A 108 16.63 8.60 14.65
N GLN A 109 17.68 8.36 15.44
CA GLN A 109 17.75 8.79 16.86
C GLN A 109 17.56 10.30 17.04
N ASN A 110 17.86 11.10 16.01
CA ASN A 110 17.57 12.54 16.01
C ASN A 110 16.06 12.83 16.11
N TYR A 111 15.20 11.89 15.68
CA TYR A 111 13.76 11.96 15.85
C TYR A 111 13.36 11.86 17.33
N ASP A 112 14.13 11.14 18.14
CA ASP A 112 13.88 11.07 19.58
C ASP A 112 14.21 12.38 20.31
N ALA A 113 15.00 13.27 19.70
CA ALA A 113 15.22 14.64 20.19
C ALA A 113 14.08 15.59 19.80
N PHE A 114 13.35 15.28 18.73
CA PHE A 114 12.32 16.14 18.16
C PHE A 114 10.94 16.03 18.85
N GLY A 115 10.71 15.01 19.71
CA GLY A 115 9.34 14.73 20.21
C GLY A 115 9.20 14.10 21.59
N ARG A 116 10.25 14.00 22.41
CA ARG A 116 10.14 13.33 23.72
C ARG A 116 9.37 14.13 24.78
N GLU A 117 9.38 15.46 24.76
CA GLU A 117 8.66 16.25 25.79
C GLU A 117 7.14 16.27 25.59
N VAL A 118 6.63 16.01 24.39
CA VAL A 118 5.17 16.02 24.10
C VAL A 118 4.58 14.59 24.04
N SER A 119 5.42 13.57 24.28
CA SER A 119 5.08 12.15 24.13
C SER A 119 3.96 11.65 25.05
N GLU A 120 3.61 12.37 26.13
CA GLU A 120 2.51 11.96 27.03
C GLU A 120 1.12 12.12 26.42
N ARG A 121 0.97 12.78 25.26
CA ARG A 121 -0.34 13.19 24.75
C ARG A 121 -0.91 12.40 23.58
N ILE A 122 -0.16 11.46 22.98
CA ILE A 122 -0.77 10.61 21.95
C ILE A 122 -1.64 9.55 22.65
N PRO A 123 -2.92 9.41 22.30
CA PRO A 123 -3.77 8.42 22.93
C PRO A 123 -3.21 7.01 22.69
N ALA A 124 -3.00 6.23 23.76
CA ALA A 124 -2.54 4.84 23.67
C ALA A 124 -3.38 3.99 22.70
N LYS A 125 -4.68 4.31 22.57
CA LYS A 125 -5.60 3.70 21.59
C LYS A 125 -5.14 3.85 20.14
N PHE A 126 -4.58 5.02 19.77
CA PHE A 126 -4.11 5.27 18.41
C PHE A 126 -2.83 4.47 18.09
N GLU A 127 -1.92 4.38 19.06
CA GLU A 127 -0.72 3.54 18.93
C GLU A 127 -1.08 2.07 18.75
N MET A 128 -2.00 1.59 19.59
CA MET A 128 -2.50 0.23 19.52
C MET A 128 -3.16 -0.04 18.17
N ALA A 129 -3.96 0.89 17.65
CA ALA A 129 -4.57 0.78 16.33
C ALA A 129 -3.51 0.69 15.22
N ILE A 130 -2.47 1.54 15.23
CA ILE A 130 -1.35 1.45 14.27
C ILE A 130 -0.63 0.11 14.39
N LYS A 131 -0.36 -0.36 15.61
CA LYS A 131 0.28 -1.66 15.85
C LYS A 131 -0.54 -2.80 15.26
N HIS A 132 -1.86 -2.81 15.46
CA HIS A 132 -2.74 -3.81 14.87
C HIS A 132 -2.76 -3.72 13.36
N LEU A 133 -2.85 -2.52 12.81
CA LEU A 133 -2.84 -2.28 11.37
C LEU A 133 -1.55 -2.76 10.71
N CYS A 134 -0.38 -2.40 11.25
CA CYS A 134 0.90 -2.82 10.69
C CYS A 134 1.13 -4.35 10.86
N ASN A 135 0.60 -4.96 11.93
CA ASN A 135 0.62 -6.41 12.07
C ASN A 135 -0.31 -7.10 11.08
N PHE A 136 -1.51 -6.56 10.86
CA PHE A 136 -2.46 -7.03 9.86
C PHE A 136 -1.79 -7.03 8.47
N PHE A 137 -1.20 -5.90 8.07
CA PHE A 137 -0.44 -5.78 6.84
C PHE A 137 0.70 -6.81 6.71
N GLY A 138 1.49 -6.98 7.78
CA GLY A 138 2.57 -7.97 7.80
C GLY A 138 2.07 -9.41 7.71
N LEU A 139 0.87 -9.68 8.22
CA LEU A 139 0.21 -10.98 8.13
C LEU A 139 -0.38 -11.22 6.73
N SER A 140 -1.02 -10.22 6.11
CA SER A 140 -1.52 -10.30 4.72
C SER A 140 -0.42 -10.73 3.75
N CYS A 141 0.82 -10.25 3.92
CA CYS A 141 1.96 -10.65 3.08
C CYS A 141 2.21 -12.17 2.98
N ILE A 142 1.83 -12.92 4.02
CA ILE A 142 1.99 -14.37 4.08
C ILE A 142 0.67 -15.07 3.80
N LEU A 143 -0.44 -14.52 4.31
CA LEU A 143 -1.76 -15.10 4.11
C LEU A 143 -2.23 -15.00 2.66
N ASP A 144 -1.98 -13.91 1.94
CA ASP A 144 -2.46 -13.75 0.55
C ASP A 144 -1.82 -14.79 -0.40
N PRO A 145 -0.48 -14.98 -0.41
CA PRO A 145 0.13 -16.09 -1.14
C PRO A 145 -0.38 -17.46 -0.71
N LEU A 146 -0.64 -17.65 0.58
CA LEU A 146 -1.16 -18.91 1.10
C LEU A 146 -2.59 -19.17 0.59
N PHE A 147 -3.46 -18.15 0.57
CA PHE A 147 -4.80 -18.26 0.00
C PHE A 147 -4.76 -18.60 -1.49
N ILE A 148 -3.83 -17.99 -2.24
CA ILE A 148 -3.57 -18.33 -3.65
C ILE A 148 -3.19 -19.82 -3.79
N ALA A 149 -2.29 -20.32 -2.95
CA ALA A 149 -1.87 -21.72 -2.96
C ALA A 149 -3.01 -22.69 -2.59
N ILE A 150 -3.79 -22.34 -1.57
CA ILE A 150 -5.00 -23.08 -1.16
C ILE A 150 -6.00 -23.15 -2.32
N LEU A 151 -6.25 -22.03 -2.99
CA LEU A 151 -7.14 -21.98 -4.16
C LEU A 151 -6.68 -22.94 -5.27
N ILE A 152 -5.37 -23.05 -5.53
CA ILE A 152 -4.83 -24.01 -6.50
C ILE A 152 -5.11 -25.45 -6.07
N VAL A 153 -4.93 -25.78 -4.79
CA VAL A 153 -5.12 -27.16 -4.31
C VAL A 153 -6.60 -27.57 -4.40
N PHE A 154 -7.51 -26.69 -4.02
CA PHE A 154 -8.95 -26.98 -4.03
C PHE A 154 -9.58 -26.85 -5.41
N ILE A 155 -9.04 -26.00 -6.28
CA ILE A 155 -9.61 -25.70 -7.59
C ILE A 155 -8.50 -25.64 -8.66
N PRO A 156 -7.83 -26.78 -8.95
CA PRO A 156 -6.61 -26.82 -9.76
C PRO A 156 -6.81 -26.49 -11.24
N CYS A 157 -8.06 -26.36 -11.70
CA CYS A 157 -8.37 -26.04 -13.10
C CYS A 157 -9.04 -24.69 -13.30
N ARG A 158 -9.22 -23.90 -12.23
CA ARG A 158 -9.73 -22.54 -12.40
C ARG A 158 -8.61 -21.55 -12.63
N THR A 159 -8.87 -20.63 -13.55
CA THR A 159 -8.11 -19.39 -13.66
C THR A 159 -8.15 -18.68 -12.32
N PRO A 160 -7.00 -18.19 -11.83
CA PRO A 160 -6.24 -17.24 -12.65
C PRO A 160 -4.74 -17.48 -12.76
N LEU A 161 -4.25 -18.58 -12.20
CA LEU A 161 -2.82 -18.83 -12.02
C LEU A 161 -2.30 -19.68 -13.17
N LEU A 162 -1.03 -19.46 -13.55
CA LEU A 162 -0.43 -20.07 -14.73
C LEU A 162 -0.35 -21.60 -14.60
N GLY A 163 0.06 -22.09 -13.43
CA GLY A 163 0.27 -23.51 -13.18
C GLY A 163 -0.98 -24.39 -13.40
N PRO A 164 -2.13 -24.09 -12.79
CA PRO A 164 -3.43 -24.71 -13.05
C PRO A 164 -3.76 -24.94 -14.53
N MET A 165 -3.56 -23.91 -15.36
CA MET A 165 -3.91 -23.98 -16.78
C MET A 165 -3.01 -24.92 -17.56
N LEU A 166 -1.73 -25.00 -17.20
CA LEU A 166 -0.78 -25.93 -17.82
C LEU A 166 -1.09 -27.39 -17.47
N ILE A 167 -1.59 -27.64 -16.26
CA ILE A 167 -1.89 -28.99 -15.79
C ILE A 167 -3.23 -29.51 -16.35
N CYS A 168 -4.27 -28.69 -16.40
CA CYS A 168 -5.62 -29.19 -16.71
C CYS A 168 -5.88 -29.58 -18.17
N ASN A 169 -4.97 -29.25 -19.08
CA ASN A 169 -4.99 -29.80 -20.44
C ASN A 169 -4.47 -31.26 -20.53
N GLN A 170 -3.93 -31.81 -19.45
CA GLN A 170 -3.43 -33.19 -19.41
C GLN A 170 -4.49 -34.16 -18.88
N LYS A 171 -4.63 -35.32 -19.52
CA LYS A 171 -5.62 -36.36 -19.15
C LYS A 171 -5.41 -36.96 -17.74
N MET A 172 -4.26 -36.75 -17.11
CA MET A 172 -4.00 -37.18 -15.74
C MET A 172 -3.37 -36.06 -14.92
N VAL A 173 -4.20 -35.33 -14.18
CA VAL A 173 -3.75 -34.42 -13.13
C VAL A 173 -3.52 -35.23 -11.86
N SER A 174 -2.25 -35.47 -11.51
CA SER A 174 -1.92 -36.13 -10.24
C SER A 174 -1.99 -35.15 -9.07
N THR A 175 -2.39 -35.61 -7.89
CA THR A 175 -2.37 -34.79 -6.66
C THR A 175 -0.97 -34.22 -6.38
N ILE A 176 0.08 -34.99 -6.71
CA ILE A 176 1.48 -34.58 -6.52
C ILE A 176 1.81 -33.39 -7.43
N SER A 177 1.44 -33.45 -8.72
CA SER A 177 1.66 -32.32 -9.64
C SER A 177 0.94 -31.05 -9.18
N THR A 178 -0.28 -31.17 -8.68
CA THR A 178 -1.04 -30.03 -8.14
C THR A 178 -0.34 -29.41 -6.93
N LEU A 179 0.15 -30.22 -5.99
CA LEU A 179 0.86 -29.72 -4.81
C LEU A 179 2.18 -29.04 -5.17
N VAL A 180 2.93 -29.60 -6.12
CA VAL A 180 4.18 -29.00 -6.62
C VAL A 180 3.89 -27.64 -7.26
N VAL A 181 2.86 -27.55 -8.09
CA VAL A 181 2.47 -26.28 -8.71
C VAL A 181 1.98 -25.26 -7.67
N ALA A 182 1.16 -25.68 -6.70
CA ALA A 182 0.73 -24.81 -5.61
C ALA A 182 1.92 -24.24 -4.81
N LEU A 183 2.95 -25.06 -4.57
CA LEU A 183 4.17 -24.64 -3.88
C LEU A 183 4.99 -23.64 -4.71
N ILE A 184 5.13 -23.86 -6.02
CA ILE A 184 5.85 -22.93 -6.90
C ILE A 184 5.12 -21.57 -6.95
N GLU A 185 3.80 -21.60 -7.14
CA GLU A 185 2.96 -20.40 -7.18
C GLU A 185 2.99 -19.65 -5.84
N TYR A 186 2.99 -20.38 -4.71
CA TYR A 186 3.18 -19.80 -3.38
C TYR A 186 4.52 -19.05 -3.27
N ILE A 187 5.62 -19.66 -3.70
CA ILE A 187 6.96 -19.05 -3.61
C ILE A 187 7.04 -17.79 -4.49
N ILE A 188 6.50 -17.85 -5.71
CA ILE A 188 6.44 -16.72 -6.63
C ILE A 188 5.60 -15.60 -6.02
N ALA A 189 4.39 -15.91 -5.55
CA ALA A 189 3.52 -14.95 -4.89
C ALA A 189 4.20 -14.33 -3.66
N CYS A 190 4.82 -15.12 -2.77
CA CYS A 190 5.58 -14.57 -1.64
C CYS A 190 6.65 -13.56 -2.08
N SER A 191 7.43 -13.86 -3.14
CA SER A 191 8.40 -12.90 -3.67
C SER A 191 7.75 -11.62 -4.18
N ILE A 192 6.62 -11.74 -4.89
CA ILE A 192 5.83 -10.62 -5.43
C ILE A 192 5.28 -9.73 -4.31
N PHE A 193 4.52 -10.31 -3.38
CA PHE A 193 3.88 -9.58 -2.29
C PHE A 193 4.90 -8.95 -1.35
N MET A 194 5.94 -9.69 -0.97
CA MET A 194 6.99 -9.16 -0.09
C MET A 194 7.69 -7.96 -0.73
N GLY A 195 8.08 -8.01 -2.00
CA GLY A 195 8.72 -6.87 -2.65
C GLY A 195 7.81 -5.66 -2.77
N THR A 196 6.51 -5.89 -2.94
CA THR A 196 5.49 -4.81 -3.02
C THR A 196 5.28 -4.15 -1.67
N PHE A 197 5.33 -4.93 -0.59
CA PHE A 197 5.06 -4.47 0.76
C PHE A 197 5.98 -3.35 1.24
N GLN A 198 7.24 -3.33 0.77
CA GLN A 198 8.15 -2.22 1.02
C GLN A 198 7.54 -0.87 0.61
N TYR A 199 6.91 -0.83 -0.55
CA TYR A 199 6.38 0.40 -1.13
C TYR A 199 4.99 0.72 -0.59
N SER A 200 4.09 -0.27 -0.54
CA SER A 200 2.71 -0.05 -0.08
C SER A 200 2.61 0.17 1.43
N ALA A 201 3.23 -0.67 2.26
CA ALA A 201 3.08 -0.58 3.72
C ALA A 201 4.12 0.35 4.36
N PHE A 202 5.40 0.18 4.06
CA PHE A 202 6.45 0.97 4.71
C PHE A 202 6.69 2.33 4.10
N SER A 203 6.47 2.51 2.80
CA SER A 203 6.67 3.82 2.19
C SER A 203 5.38 4.64 2.22
N LEU A 204 4.29 4.08 1.70
CA LEU A 204 3.01 4.76 1.59
C LEU A 204 2.26 4.86 2.92
N VAL A 205 1.83 3.74 3.50
CA VAL A 205 1.00 3.77 4.73
C VAL A 205 1.77 4.41 5.89
N THR A 206 2.99 3.91 6.15
CA THR A 206 3.82 4.41 7.24
C THR A 206 4.20 5.88 7.04
N GLY A 207 4.59 6.29 5.82
CA GLY A 207 4.90 7.69 5.52
C GLY A 207 3.73 8.65 5.77
N ILE A 208 2.52 8.25 5.36
CA ILE A 208 1.30 9.03 5.63
C ILE A 208 0.97 9.08 7.12
N LEU A 209 1.10 7.96 7.85
CA LEU A 209 0.85 7.91 9.29
C LEU A 209 1.83 8.77 10.08
N ILE A 210 3.10 8.79 9.68
CA ILE A 210 4.13 9.64 10.28
C ILE A 210 3.78 11.11 10.04
N LEU A 211 3.52 11.51 8.79
CA LEU A 211 3.13 12.88 8.47
C LEU A 211 1.86 13.30 9.24
N HIS A 212 0.88 12.40 9.36
CA HIS A 212 -0.36 12.65 10.12
C HIS A 212 -0.08 12.86 11.60
N THR A 213 0.83 12.08 12.17
CA THR A 213 1.16 12.16 13.60
C THR A 213 1.94 13.42 13.92
N GLU A 214 2.88 13.80 13.06
CA GLU A 214 3.59 15.08 13.18
C GLU A 214 2.64 16.26 13.06
N CYS A 215 1.71 16.19 12.11
CA CYS A 215 0.64 17.18 11.96
C CYS A 215 -0.23 17.29 13.22
N LYS A 216 -0.59 16.15 13.85
CA LYS A 216 -1.35 16.13 15.10
C LYS A 216 -0.54 16.67 16.28
N SER A 217 0.73 16.29 16.39
CA SER A 217 1.66 16.77 17.42
C SER A 217 1.78 18.29 17.37
N PHE A 218 1.97 18.84 16.17
CA PHE A 218 2.01 20.28 15.91
C PHE A 218 0.75 21.01 16.40
N PHE A 219 -0.45 20.47 16.15
CA PHE A 219 -1.69 21.11 16.62
C PHE A 219 -1.93 20.98 18.13
N LEU A 220 -1.44 19.92 18.76
CA LEU A 220 -1.52 19.76 20.21
C LEU A 220 -0.59 20.74 20.94
N ASP A 221 0.48 21.18 20.29
CA ASP A 221 1.39 22.21 20.78
C ASP A 221 0.90 23.64 20.47
N ARG A 222 -0.41 23.89 20.54
CA ARG A 222 -1.02 25.21 20.30
C ARG A 222 -0.61 26.30 21.32
N ARG A 223 0.20 25.96 22.33
CA ARG A 223 0.74 26.89 23.34
C ARG A 223 2.14 27.42 22.99
N LEU A 224 2.51 27.40 21.72
CA LEU A 224 3.78 27.98 21.29
C LEU A 224 3.73 29.51 21.45
N ASN A 225 4.31 30.00 22.54
CA ASN A 225 4.37 31.40 22.93
C ASN A 225 5.18 32.28 21.94
N SER A 226 5.85 31.68 20.95
CA SER A 226 6.69 32.37 19.96
C SER A 226 6.25 32.07 18.54
N VAL A 227 6.08 33.13 17.74
CA VAL A 227 5.77 33.06 16.31
C VAL A 227 6.84 32.30 15.52
N GLU A 228 8.09 32.50 15.91
CA GLU A 228 9.24 31.88 15.26
C GLU A 228 9.24 30.36 15.43
N LYS A 229 8.91 29.88 16.64
CA LYS A 229 8.93 28.46 16.94
C LYS A 229 7.86 27.69 16.17
N TRP A 230 6.61 28.18 16.14
CA TRP A 230 5.58 27.49 15.35
C TRP A 230 5.86 27.57 13.85
N LEU A 231 6.43 28.66 13.36
CA LEU A 231 6.78 28.81 11.95
C LEU A 231 7.86 27.78 11.56
N ARG A 232 8.90 27.63 12.37
CA ARG A 232 9.96 26.64 12.18
C ARG A 232 9.37 25.22 12.12
N ASN A 233 8.56 24.85 13.12
CA ASN A 233 7.95 23.52 13.18
C ASN A 233 7.06 23.24 11.96
N TYR A 234 6.29 24.23 11.51
CA TYR A 234 5.44 24.07 10.32
C TYR A 234 6.27 23.93 9.03
N ARG A 235 7.41 24.64 8.92
CA ARG A 235 8.33 24.46 7.79
C ARG A 235 8.95 23.07 7.77
N GLU A 236 9.30 22.52 8.93
CA GLU A 236 9.80 21.14 9.03
C GLU A 236 8.73 20.14 8.61
N LEU A 237 7.46 20.37 8.96
CA LEU A 237 6.33 19.57 8.47
C LEU A 237 6.19 19.65 6.94
N GLN A 238 6.36 20.84 6.34
CA GLN A 238 6.37 21.00 4.89
C GLN A 238 7.55 20.28 4.23
N VAL A 239 8.73 20.26 4.87
CA VAL A 239 9.88 19.50 4.37
C VAL A 239 9.58 18.00 4.38
N LEU A 240 8.96 17.48 5.46
CA LEU A 240 8.53 16.09 5.54
C LEU A 240 7.49 15.76 4.45
N GLU A 241 6.53 16.65 4.20
CA GLU A 241 5.57 16.53 3.09
C GLU A 241 6.28 16.43 1.74
N LYS A 242 7.31 17.25 1.48
CA LYS A 242 8.06 17.19 0.22
C LYS A 242 8.81 15.88 0.05
N ILE A 243 9.42 15.35 1.10
CA ILE A 243 10.11 14.06 1.06
C ILE A 243 9.10 12.94 0.82
N LEU A 244 7.97 12.95 1.53
CA LEU A 244 6.88 11.99 1.32
C LEU A 244 6.38 12.04 -0.13
N ASN A 245 6.08 13.23 -0.65
CA ASN A 245 5.61 13.38 -2.02
C ASN A 245 6.68 12.98 -3.05
N SER A 246 7.96 13.23 -2.78
CA SER A 246 9.03 12.75 -3.66
C SER A 246 9.07 11.23 -3.76
N ALA A 247 8.74 10.51 -2.68
CA ALA A 247 8.64 9.04 -2.68
C ALA A 247 7.34 8.53 -3.33
N LEU A 248 6.21 9.22 -3.10
CA LEU A 248 4.89 8.68 -3.42
C LEU A 248 4.28 9.16 -4.73
N ARG A 249 4.54 10.41 -5.13
CA ARG A 249 3.73 11.16 -6.10
C ARG A 249 3.73 10.57 -7.50
N GLU A 250 4.89 10.11 -7.97
CA GLU A 250 5.06 9.72 -9.37
C GLU A 250 4.62 8.28 -9.64
N ARG A 251 4.81 7.39 -8.66
CA ARG A 251 4.66 5.94 -8.88
C ARG A 251 3.72 5.29 -7.87
N ILE A 252 4.04 5.39 -6.58
CA ILE A 252 3.41 4.55 -5.57
C ILE A 252 1.93 4.91 -5.39
N LEU A 253 1.63 6.18 -5.15
CA LEU A 253 0.24 6.60 -4.89
C LEU A 253 -0.64 6.54 -6.15
N PRO A 254 -0.20 6.99 -7.35
CA PRO A 254 -0.98 6.81 -8.58
C PRO A 254 -1.32 5.34 -8.88
N ALA A 255 -0.36 4.42 -8.73
CA ALA A 255 -0.61 3.00 -8.98
C ALA A 255 -1.69 2.43 -8.05
N ILE A 256 -1.63 2.79 -6.77
CA ILE A 256 -2.62 2.40 -5.76
C ILE A 256 -4.01 2.98 -6.07
N ILE A 257 -4.09 4.27 -6.39
CA ILE A 257 -5.35 4.97 -6.75
C ILE A 257 -5.94 4.40 -8.04
N LEU A 258 -5.12 3.90 -8.97
CA LEU A 258 -5.61 3.34 -10.23
C LEU A 258 -6.09 1.89 -10.08
N VAL A 259 -5.32 1.04 -9.40
CA VAL A 259 -5.58 -0.40 -9.41
C VAL A 259 -6.51 -0.87 -8.29
N LEU A 260 -6.36 -0.34 -7.06
CA LEU A 260 -7.23 -0.77 -5.96
C LEU A 260 -8.74 -0.54 -6.19
N PRO A 261 -9.23 0.54 -6.85
CA PRO A 261 -10.66 0.66 -7.12
C PRO A 261 -11.13 -0.41 -8.11
N VAL A 262 -10.34 -0.73 -9.14
CA VAL A 262 -10.68 -1.82 -10.07
C VAL A 262 -10.76 -3.16 -9.33
N SER A 263 -9.76 -3.46 -8.49
CA SER A 263 -9.75 -4.67 -7.65
C SER A 263 -10.93 -4.71 -6.66
N GLN A 264 -11.32 -3.57 -6.10
CA GLN A 264 -12.47 -3.46 -5.21
C GLN A 264 -13.80 -3.71 -5.96
N ILE A 265 -13.95 -3.16 -7.17
CA ILE A 265 -15.14 -3.36 -8.01
C ILE A 265 -15.28 -4.83 -8.39
N LEU A 266 -14.21 -5.43 -8.91
CA LEU A 266 -14.22 -6.83 -9.37
C LEU A 266 -14.41 -7.81 -8.20
N SER A 267 -13.78 -7.57 -7.06
CA SER A 267 -13.95 -8.43 -5.88
C SER A 267 -15.37 -8.42 -5.35
N CYS A 268 -16.00 -7.24 -5.28
CA CYS A 268 -17.40 -7.11 -4.87
C CYS A 268 -18.36 -7.78 -5.87
N LEU A 269 -18.14 -7.59 -7.17
CA LEU A 269 -18.91 -8.23 -8.23
C LEU A 269 -18.86 -9.76 -8.12
N VAL A 270 -17.65 -10.33 -8.03
CA VAL A 270 -17.44 -11.77 -7.92
C VAL A 270 -18.03 -12.31 -6.62
N PHE A 271 -17.86 -11.60 -5.50
CA PHE A 271 -18.46 -11.95 -4.22
C PHE A 271 -19.99 -12.15 -4.34
N VAL A 272 -20.70 -11.17 -4.90
CA VAL A 272 -22.16 -11.20 -5.03
C VAL A 272 -22.63 -12.33 -5.95
N ILE A 273 -21.94 -12.56 -7.07
CA ILE A 273 -22.28 -13.66 -7.99
C ILE A 273 -22.07 -15.02 -7.31
N LEU A 274 -20.92 -15.22 -6.66
CA LEU A 274 -20.61 -16.49 -5.97
C LEU A 274 -21.50 -16.76 -4.77
N LEU A 275 -21.97 -15.71 -4.09
CA LEU A 275 -22.92 -15.83 -2.98
C LEU A 275 -24.26 -16.40 -3.48
N LYS A 276 -24.73 -15.96 -4.65
CA LYS A 276 -25.94 -16.48 -5.28
C LYS A 276 -25.80 -17.95 -5.68
N ASP A 277 -24.62 -18.35 -6.16
CA ASP A 277 -24.29 -19.72 -6.56
C ASP A 277 -24.06 -20.69 -5.38
N SER A 278 -24.29 -20.28 -4.12
CA SER A 278 -24.00 -21.06 -2.91
C SER A 278 -22.53 -21.50 -2.76
N LYS A 279 -21.58 -20.81 -3.40
CA LYS A 279 -20.12 -21.08 -3.29
C LYS A 279 -19.55 -20.30 -2.11
N VAL A 280 -19.98 -20.64 -0.90
CA VAL A 280 -19.75 -19.87 0.35
C VAL A 280 -18.27 -19.59 0.60
N ILE A 281 -17.39 -20.60 0.48
CA ILE A 281 -15.96 -20.44 0.77
C ILE A 281 -15.31 -19.43 -0.19
N SER A 282 -15.54 -19.59 -1.50
CA SER A 282 -15.02 -18.66 -2.51
C SER A 282 -15.58 -17.26 -2.31
N SER A 283 -16.89 -17.14 -2.09
CA SER A 283 -17.56 -15.86 -1.79
C SER A 283 -16.92 -15.15 -0.59
N ALA A 284 -16.67 -15.87 0.52
CA ALA A 284 -16.02 -15.31 1.70
C ALA A 284 -14.61 -14.77 1.41
N MET A 285 -13.81 -15.47 0.60
CA MET A 285 -12.46 -14.99 0.22
C MET A 285 -12.52 -13.68 -0.57
N PHE A 286 -13.40 -13.57 -1.56
CA PHE A 286 -13.56 -12.33 -2.34
C PHE A 286 -14.11 -11.19 -1.47
N PHE A 287 -14.97 -11.49 -0.50
CA PHE A 287 -15.46 -10.48 0.44
C PHE A 287 -14.36 -9.96 1.36
N ILE A 288 -13.49 -10.84 1.90
CA ILE A 288 -12.34 -10.43 2.71
C ILE A 288 -11.41 -9.53 1.90
N PHE A 289 -11.11 -9.91 0.66
CA PHE A 289 -10.26 -9.09 -0.23
C PHE A 289 -10.91 -7.74 -0.58
N TYR A 290 -12.23 -7.70 -0.79
CA TYR A 290 -12.99 -6.45 -0.95
C TYR A 290 -12.82 -5.54 0.28
N LEU A 291 -13.00 -6.08 1.49
CA LEU A 291 -12.84 -5.33 2.73
C LEU A 291 -11.40 -4.84 2.93
N GLU A 292 -10.41 -5.61 2.51
CA GLU A 292 -9.02 -5.18 2.53
C GLU A 292 -8.79 -4.00 1.58
N CYS A 293 -9.22 -4.09 0.32
CA CYS A 293 -9.10 -2.98 -0.64
C CYS A 293 -9.81 -1.72 -0.13
N LEU A 294 -11.03 -1.85 0.39
CA LEU A 294 -11.79 -0.78 1.00
C LEU A 294 -11.05 -0.17 2.20
N GLY A 295 -10.57 -1.02 3.11
CA GLY A 295 -9.87 -0.59 4.32
C GLY A 295 -8.59 0.18 4.01
N VAL A 296 -7.77 -0.34 3.09
CA VAL A 296 -6.51 0.28 2.67
C VAL A 296 -6.75 1.63 2.01
N THR A 297 -7.68 1.70 1.05
CA THR A 297 -8.00 2.96 0.33
C THR A 297 -8.59 4.01 1.27
N MET A 298 -9.55 3.63 2.12
CA MET A 298 -10.14 4.53 3.10
C MET A 298 -9.10 5.04 4.09
N LEU A 299 -8.22 4.18 4.58
CA LEU A 299 -7.14 4.56 5.49
C LEU A 299 -6.23 5.62 4.85
N ILE A 300 -5.64 5.31 3.70
CA ILE A 300 -4.68 6.18 3.01
C ILE A 300 -5.31 7.53 2.66
N LEU A 301 -6.47 7.50 2.00
CA LEU A 301 -7.11 8.72 1.49
C LEU A 301 -7.69 9.56 2.64
N SER A 302 -8.27 8.95 3.67
CA SER A 302 -8.85 9.72 4.79
C SER A 302 -7.77 10.40 5.63
N PHE A 303 -6.62 9.74 5.89
CA PHE A 303 -5.52 10.40 6.61
C PHE A 303 -4.95 11.56 5.81
N ALA A 304 -4.72 11.38 4.51
CA ALA A 304 -4.26 12.42 3.61
C ALA A 304 -5.23 13.62 3.55
N ALA A 305 -6.52 13.35 3.32
CA ALA A 305 -7.58 14.35 3.32
C ALA A 305 -7.67 15.13 4.64
N ASN A 306 -7.59 14.42 5.78
CA ASN A 306 -7.67 15.02 7.11
C ASN A 306 -6.51 15.99 7.39
N MET A 307 -5.29 15.64 6.95
CA MET A 307 -4.13 16.53 7.07
C MET A 307 -4.32 17.81 6.26
N PHE A 308 -4.79 17.70 5.03
CA PHE A 308 -5.05 18.84 4.15
C PHE A 308 -6.09 19.79 4.78
N VAL A 309 -7.23 19.27 5.22
CA VAL A 309 -8.30 20.07 5.83
C VAL A 309 -7.84 20.77 7.11
N LYS A 310 -7.17 20.04 8.01
CA LYS A 310 -6.72 20.61 9.30
C LYS A 310 -5.64 21.68 9.11
N THR A 311 -4.65 21.42 8.27
CA THR A 311 -3.60 22.40 7.99
C THR A 311 -4.13 23.58 7.22
N GLY A 312 -5.06 23.39 6.27
CA GLY A 312 -5.73 24.48 5.58
C GLY A 312 -6.52 25.38 6.52
N LYS A 313 -7.34 24.80 7.41
CA LYS A 313 -8.08 25.54 8.44
C LYS A 313 -7.15 26.29 9.39
N TRP A 314 -6.00 25.72 9.73
CA TRP A 314 -5.03 26.40 10.58
C TRP A 314 -4.33 27.57 9.86
N VAL A 315 -3.88 27.37 8.61
CA VAL A 315 -3.28 28.44 7.81
C VAL A 315 -4.26 29.59 7.62
N SER A 316 -5.55 29.31 7.40
CA SER A 316 -6.57 30.37 7.24
C SER A 316 -6.91 31.12 8.54
N GLN A 317 -6.60 30.55 9.71
CA GLN A 317 -6.76 31.19 11.02
C GLN A 317 -5.60 32.13 11.38
N LEU A 318 -4.49 32.09 10.63
CA LEU A 318 -3.35 32.98 10.87
C LEU A 318 -3.70 34.40 10.45
N SER A 319 -3.69 35.34 11.40
CA SER A 319 -3.93 36.74 11.10
C SER A 319 -2.78 37.29 10.24
N PRO A 320 -3.07 38.05 9.17
CA PRO A 320 -2.02 38.76 8.45
C PRO A 320 -1.48 39.85 9.39
N GLY A 321 -0.36 39.55 10.07
CA GLY A 321 0.30 40.47 10.99
C GLY A 321 0.59 41.86 10.39
N GLN A 322 0.90 42.81 11.27
CA GLN A 322 1.03 44.22 10.86
C GLN A 322 2.24 44.46 9.94
N SER A 323 3.33 43.70 10.08
CA SER A 323 4.53 43.88 9.26
C SER A 323 4.38 43.25 7.87
N LYS A 324 4.91 43.94 6.84
CA LYS A 324 4.96 43.46 5.44
C LYS A 324 5.63 42.08 5.33
N THR A 325 6.69 41.86 6.13
CA THR A 325 7.42 40.58 6.19
C THR A 325 6.53 39.46 6.72
N HIS A 326 5.80 39.69 7.81
CA HIS A 326 4.92 38.67 8.39
C HIS A 326 3.79 38.30 7.42
N ARG A 327 3.19 39.26 6.72
CA ARG A 327 2.18 38.97 5.68
C ARG A 327 2.73 38.10 4.56
N ARG A 328 3.95 38.37 4.10
CA ARG A 328 4.63 37.53 3.08
C ARG A 328 4.88 36.12 3.58
N ILE A 329 5.30 35.98 4.85
CA ILE A 329 5.52 34.68 5.48
C ILE A 329 4.20 33.90 5.53
N VAL A 330 3.13 34.46 6.09
CA VAL A 330 1.82 33.80 6.18
C VAL A 330 1.30 33.41 4.79
N LYS A 331 1.42 34.29 3.79
CA LYS A 331 1.02 34.01 2.40
C LYS A 331 1.84 32.87 1.75
N SER A 332 3.07 32.66 2.20
CA SER A 332 3.93 31.56 1.72
C SER A 332 3.65 30.21 2.38
N LEU A 333 2.83 30.19 3.44
CA LEU A 333 2.39 28.94 4.06
C LEU A 333 1.30 28.33 3.21
N GLN A 334 1.51 27.07 2.85
CA GLN A 334 0.60 26.29 2.04
C GLN A 334 0.17 25.08 2.86
N PRO A 335 -1.12 24.69 2.80
CA PRO A 335 -1.60 23.51 3.49
C PRO A 335 -0.79 22.27 3.10
N VAL A 336 -0.62 21.37 4.06
CA VAL A 336 0.10 20.11 3.84
C VAL A 336 -0.75 19.20 2.98
N LYS A 337 -0.21 18.75 1.85
CA LYS A 337 -0.94 17.93 0.88
C LYS A 337 -0.16 16.69 0.46
N VAL A 338 -0.85 15.57 0.36
CA VAL A 338 -0.31 14.34 -0.25
C VAL A 338 -0.67 14.35 -1.73
N GLN A 339 0.34 14.33 -2.59
CA GLN A 339 0.22 14.51 -4.04
C GLN A 339 0.23 13.17 -4.78
N PHE A 340 -0.51 13.10 -5.88
CA PHE A 340 -0.46 12.01 -6.86
C PHE A 340 -0.44 12.61 -8.27
N GLY A 341 0.66 12.43 -9.00
CA GLY A 341 0.95 13.19 -10.22
C GLY A 341 0.86 14.71 -9.97
N ASN A 342 0.08 15.40 -10.80
CA ASN A 342 -0.15 16.84 -10.67
C ASN A 342 -1.30 17.21 -9.69
N ASN A 343 -1.99 16.22 -9.13
CA ASN A 343 -3.11 16.40 -8.23
C ASN A 343 -2.73 16.13 -6.76
N PHE A 344 -3.69 16.28 -5.85
CA PHE A 344 -3.52 15.97 -4.44
C PHE A 344 -4.82 15.44 -3.82
N VAL A 345 -4.70 14.71 -2.72
CA VAL A 345 -5.84 14.17 -1.99
C VAL A 345 -6.50 15.27 -1.18
N ASP A 346 -7.73 15.62 -1.54
CA ASP A 346 -8.54 16.64 -0.86
C ASP A 346 -9.59 16.00 0.07
N ALA A 347 -10.48 16.84 0.64
CA ALA A 347 -11.52 16.39 1.57
C ALA A 347 -12.53 15.42 0.95
N LEU A 348 -12.81 15.54 -0.35
CA LEU A 348 -13.86 14.79 -1.04
C LEU A 348 -13.32 13.53 -1.71
N THR A 349 -12.02 13.47 -1.97
CA THR A 349 -11.35 12.36 -2.66
C THR A 349 -11.74 10.99 -2.10
N PRO A 350 -11.73 10.71 -0.77
CA PRO A 350 -12.12 9.40 -0.26
C PRO A 350 -13.58 9.04 -0.60
N LEU A 351 -14.49 10.02 -0.51
CA LEU A 351 -15.92 9.79 -0.75
C LEU A 351 -16.19 9.57 -2.24
N VAL A 352 -15.63 10.40 -3.11
CA VAL A 352 -15.75 10.27 -4.56
C VAL A 352 -15.19 8.91 -5.02
N PHE A 353 -14.06 8.50 -4.44
CA PHE A 353 -13.44 7.21 -4.74
C PHE A 353 -14.36 6.03 -4.39
N GLN A 354 -14.96 6.02 -3.20
CA GLN A 354 -15.88 4.94 -2.79
C GLN A 354 -17.20 4.97 -3.55
N GLN A 355 -17.73 6.16 -3.83
CA GLN A 355 -18.91 6.32 -4.67
C GLN A 355 -18.66 5.73 -6.06
N PHE A 356 -17.50 6.02 -6.67
CA PHE A 356 -17.12 5.43 -7.94
C PHE A 356 -17.12 3.89 -7.88
N CYS A 357 -16.44 3.28 -6.90
CA CYS A 357 -16.41 1.83 -6.74
C CYS A 357 -17.82 1.23 -6.59
N ALA A 358 -18.67 1.82 -5.75
CA ALA A 358 -20.02 1.35 -5.51
C ALA A 358 -20.92 1.46 -6.76
N THR A 359 -20.90 2.61 -7.44
CA THR A 359 -21.68 2.83 -8.66
C THR A 359 -21.25 1.89 -9.78
N GLN A 360 -19.95 1.71 -10.02
CA GLN A 360 -19.47 0.80 -11.06
C GLN A 360 -19.84 -0.65 -10.76
N THR A 361 -19.72 -1.09 -9.50
CA THR A 361 -20.15 -2.43 -9.09
C THR A 361 -21.64 -2.64 -9.33
N ALA A 362 -22.49 -1.67 -8.95
CA ALA A 362 -23.92 -1.73 -9.18
C ALA A 362 -24.26 -1.79 -10.68
N SER A 363 -23.61 -0.99 -11.51
CA SER A 363 -23.78 -1.02 -12.97
C SER A 363 -23.43 -2.38 -13.58
N LEU A 364 -22.32 -2.99 -13.15
CA LEU A 364 -21.91 -4.32 -13.63
C LEU A 364 -22.87 -5.42 -13.17
N LEU A 365 -23.39 -5.34 -11.95
CA LEU A 365 -24.41 -6.27 -11.45
C LEU A 365 -25.72 -6.17 -12.24
N VAL A 366 -26.18 -4.94 -12.53
CA VAL A 366 -27.38 -4.73 -13.37
C VAL A 366 -27.18 -5.30 -14.76
N LEU A 367 -26.00 -5.10 -15.37
CA LEU A 367 -25.69 -5.65 -16.69
C LEU A 367 -25.72 -7.18 -16.68
N LYS A 368 -25.19 -7.82 -15.62
CA LYS A 368 -25.14 -9.28 -15.50
C LYS A 368 -26.49 -9.95 -15.28
N TYR A 369 -27.46 -9.27 -14.66
CA TYR A 369 -28.78 -9.87 -14.38
C TYR A 369 -29.88 -9.43 -15.34
N LYS A 370 -29.63 -8.43 -16.19
CA LYS A 370 -30.57 -7.99 -17.22
C LYS A 370 -30.37 -8.71 -18.56
N LEU A 371 -29.14 -9.14 -18.84
CA LEU A 371 -28.78 -10.06 -19.92
C LEU A 371 -28.84 -11.50 -19.41
#